data_AF-A0A7H1J5D8-F1
#
_entry.id   AF-A0A7H1J5D8-F1
#
_cell.length_a   1.000
_cell.length_b   1.000
_cell.length_c   1.000
_cell.angle_alpha   90.00
_cell.angle_beta   90.00
_cell.angle_gamma   90.00
#
_symmetry.space_group_name_H-M   'P 1'
#
loop_
_entity.id
_entity.type
_entity.pdbx_description
1 polymer ?
#
loop_
_entity_poly.entity_id
_entity_poly.type
_entity_poly.pdbx_seq_one_letter_code
_entity_poly.pdbx_strand_id
1 'polypeptide(L)'
;MKLYRGVKTIPLDEVQENTYLKLPRKPLNSPQKLHEVADEWFEKTFGIRARSQTIFCTPDIKQALQFGKVVEIVPVFSDKSVCFIFSEEVHDFNEAIAEITDIEDSKKIKDWLESKNYTSLMEFSDIPHDFNGEIMLYCKLYRVIKK
;
A
#
# COMPACT_ATOMS: atom_id res chain seq x y z
N MET A 1 -4.84 15.28 -6.44
CA MET A 1 -5.37 14.23 -5.54
C MET A 1 -4.72 14.38 -4.16
N LYS A 2 -5.19 13.69 -3.12
CA LYS A 2 -4.55 13.62 -1.79
C LYS A 2 -4.52 12.17 -1.34
N LEU A 3 -3.55 11.80 -0.49
CA LEU A 3 -3.47 10.47 0.10
C LEU A 3 -3.92 10.51 1.55
N TYR A 4 -4.83 9.62 1.90
CA TYR A 4 -5.35 9.48 3.25
C TYR A 4 -4.97 8.14 3.84
N ARG A 5 -4.83 8.11 5.17
CA ARG A 5 -4.60 6.89 5.93
C ARG A 5 -5.40 6.96 7.23
N GLY A 6 -6.07 5.86 7.56
CA GLY A 6 -6.64 5.67 8.90
C GLY A 6 -5.55 5.28 9.90
N VAL A 7 -5.54 5.97 11.04
CA VAL A 7 -4.62 5.73 12.16
C VAL A 7 -5.38 5.60 13.47
N LYS A 8 -4.93 4.70 14.36
CA LYS A 8 -5.51 4.55 15.71
C LYS A 8 -5.19 5.78 16.58
N THR A 9 -3.95 6.26 16.46
CA THR A 9 -3.43 7.43 17.17
C THR A 9 -2.76 8.34 16.17
N ILE A 10 -3.05 9.64 16.25
CA ILE A 10 -2.39 10.66 15.42
C ILE A 10 -0.99 10.87 15.98
N PRO A 11 0.08 10.71 15.17
CA PRO A 11 1.44 10.97 15.62
C PRO A 11 1.63 12.40 16.13
N LEU A 12 2.54 12.57 17.10
CA LEU A 12 2.89 13.87 17.65
C LEU A 12 3.74 14.67 16.66
N ASP A 13 4.77 14.03 16.09
CA ASP A 13 5.65 14.67 15.11
C ASP A 13 4.99 14.72 13.73
N GLU A 14 5.20 15.83 13.02
CA GLU A 14 4.65 16.00 11.68
C GLU A 14 5.37 15.13 10.65
N VAL A 15 6.67 14.87 10.81
CA VAL A 15 7.46 14.03 9.90
C VAL A 15 7.77 12.71 10.58
N GLN A 16 7.51 11.62 9.86
CA GLN A 16 7.61 10.25 10.34
C GLN A 16 8.56 9.45 9.47
N GLU A 17 9.33 8.55 10.09
CA GLU A 17 10.04 7.49 9.36
C GLU A 17 9.06 6.38 8.99
N ASN A 18 9.24 5.80 7.80
CA ASN A 18 8.61 4.55 7.45
C ASN A 18 9.28 3.41 8.21
N THR A 19 8.73 3.09 9.39
CA THR A 19 9.24 2.03 10.26
C THR A 19 9.20 0.64 9.59
N TYR A 20 8.38 0.47 8.55
CA TYR A 20 8.26 -0.79 7.81
C TYR A 20 9.49 -1.15 6.97
N LEU A 21 10.39 -0.20 6.74
CA LEU A 21 11.70 -0.48 6.14
C LEU A 21 12.64 -1.23 7.10
N LYS A 22 12.42 -1.11 8.41
CA LYS A 22 13.22 -1.77 9.46
C LYS A 22 12.48 -2.98 10.04
N LEU A 23 11.17 -2.86 10.24
CA LEU A 23 10.33 -3.90 10.82
C LEU A 23 9.13 -4.16 9.90
N PRO A 24 9.14 -5.26 9.13
CA PRO A 24 8.05 -5.60 8.21
C PRO A 24 6.67 -5.57 8.87
N ARG A 25 5.67 -5.12 8.13
CA ARG A 25 4.27 -5.20 8.56
C ARG A 25 3.90 -6.65 8.86
N LYS A 26 3.17 -6.85 9.96
CA LYS A 26 2.47 -8.11 10.20
C LYS A 26 1.11 -8.07 9.49
N PRO A 27 0.73 -9.14 8.77
CA PRO A 27 -0.62 -9.27 8.24
C PRO A 27 -1.64 -9.15 9.36
N LEU A 28 -2.64 -8.29 9.19
CA LEU A 28 -3.73 -8.16 10.17
C LEU A 28 -4.94 -9.00 9.76
N ASN A 29 -5.37 -8.84 8.51
CA ASN A 29 -6.61 -9.42 7.98
C ASN A 29 -6.35 -10.41 6.82
N SER A 30 -5.11 -10.51 6.34
CA SER A 30 -4.73 -11.40 5.26
C SER A 30 -3.97 -12.63 5.78
N PRO A 31 -4.16 -13.82 5.18
CA PRO A 31 -3.35 -14.99 5.46
C PRO A 31 -1.85 -14.70 5.30
N GLN A 32 -1.03 -15.28 6.17
CA GLN A 32 0.43 -15.11 6.13
C GLN A 32 1.00 -15.54 4.77
N LYS A 33 0.52 -16.67 4.25
CA LYS A 33 0.96 -17.22 2.96
C LYS A 33 0.70 -16.27 1.78
N LEU A 34 -0.50 -15.70 1.71
CA LEU A 34 -0.87 -14.69 0.71
C LEU A 34 0.06 -13.48 0.78
N HIS A 35 0.32 -12.98 2.00
CA HIS A 35 1.19 -11.82 2.20
C HIS A 35 2.63 -12.09 1.75
N GLU A 36 3.19 -13.24 2.14
CA GLU A 36 4.55 -13.64 1.78
C GLU A 36 4.72 -13.80 0.26
N VAL A 37 3.80 -14.53 -0.39
CA VAL A 37 3.85 -14.77 -1.84
C VAL A 37 3.66 -13.45 -2.60
N ALA A 38 2.80 -12.56 -2.14
CA ALA A 38 2.62 -11.25 -2.74
C ALA A 38 3.88 -10.38 -2.60
N ASP A 39 4.52 -10.36 -1.43
CA ASP A 39 5.78 -9.65 -1.25
C ASP A 39 6.89 -10.17 -2.16
N GLU A 40 7.03 -11.49 -2.30
CA GLU A 40 7.99 -12.09 -3.23
C GLU A 40 7.72 -11.66 -4.67
N TRP A 41 6.45 -11.62 -5.07
CA TRP A 41 6.06 -11.18 -6.41
C TRP A 41 6.37 -9.70 -6.62
N PHE A 42 5.95 -8.82 -5.70
CA PHE A 42 6.23 -7.38 -5.78
C PHE A 42 7.73 -7.08 -5.76
N GLU A 43 8.51 -7.83 -4.99
CA GLU A 43 9.97 -7.70 -4.94
C GLU A 43 10.60 -8.08 -6.29
N LYS A 44 10.13 -9.18 -6.89
CA LYS A 44 10.59 -9.58 -8.23
C LYS A 44 10.20 -8.57 -9.31
N THR A 45 9.00 -7.98 -9.23
CA THR A 45 8.46 -7.09 -10.27
C THR A 45 8.95 -5.65 -10.14
N PHE A 46 9.03 -5.13 -8.90
CA PHE A 46 9.32 -3.71 -8.62
C PHE A 46 10.53 -3.49 -7.70
N GLY A 47 11.16 -4.55 -7.20
CA GLY A 47 12.26 -4.44 -6.23
C GLY A 47 11.81 -4.06 -4.82
N ILE A 48 10.51 -4.12 -4.51
CA ILE A 48 9.93 -3.70 -3.23
C ILE A 48 9.02 -4.80 -2.70
N ARG A 49 9.19 -5.17 -1.42
CA ARG A 49 8.25 -6.06 -0.72
C ARG A 49 7.03 -5.24 -0.29
N ALA A 50 6.12 -4.98 -1.24
CA ALA A 50 5.13 -3.93 -1.12
C ALA A 50 4.20 -4.09 0.10
N ARG A 51 3.77 -5.31 0.42
CA ARG A 51 2.90 -5.56 1.58
C ARG A 51 3.64 -5.39 2.91
N SER A 52 4.94 -5.66 2.92
CA SER A 52 5.79 -5.56 4.11
C SER A 52 6.41 -4.20 4.36
N GLN A 53 6.75 -3.44 3.31
CA GLN A 53 7.64 -2.26 3.39
C GLN A 53 6.94 -0.93 3.10
N THR A 54 5.68 -0.94 2.66
CA THR A 54 4.97 0.28 2.25
C THR A 54 3.98 0.76 3.30
N ILE A 55 3.58 2.02 3.16
CA ILE A 55 2.49 2.65 3.87
C ILE A 55 1.26 2.53 3.00
N PHE A 56 0.21 1.87 3.50
CA PHE A 56 -1.06 1.80 2.77
C PHE A 56 -1.83 3.11 2.94
N CYS A 57 -2.17 3.70 1.81
CA CYS A 57 -2.91 4.95 1.68
C CYS A 57 -4.05 4.76 0.67
N THR A 58 -4.98 5.70 0.65
CA THR A 58 -6.07 5.73 -0.34
C THR A 58 -6.50 7.17 -0.61
N PRO A 59 -6.89 7.52 -1.84
CA PRO A 59 -7.56 8.78 -2.12
C PRO A 59 -8.99 8.85 -1.57
N ASP A 60 -9.62 7.70 -1.29
CA ASP A 60 -10.95 7.64 -0.70
C ASP A 60 -10.90 7.84 0.82
N ILE A 61 -11.33 9.02 1.27
CA ILE A 61 -11.42 9.32 2.70
C ILE A 61 -12.39 8.39 3.44
N LYS A 62 -13.45 7.90 2.78
CA LYS A 62 -14.42 7.01 3.43
C LYS A 62 -13.78 5.66 3.73
N GLN A 63 -13.01 5.11 2.79
CA GLN A 63 -12.19 3.92 3.03
C GLN A 63 -11.18 4.17 4.16
N ALA A 64 -10.46 5.29 4.17
CA ALA A 64 -9.51 5.61 5.24
C ALA A 64 -10.16 5.69 6.64
N LEU A 65 -11.39 6.20 6.75
CA LEU A 65 -12.15 6.29 8.00
C LEU A 65 -12.46 4.92 8.61
N GLN A 66 -12.54 3.85 7.81
CA GLN A 66 -12.80 2.49 8.30
C GLN A 66 -11.67 1.98 9.21
N PHE A 67 -10.46 2.55 9.08
CA PHE A 67 -9.28 2.15 9.84
C PHE A 67 -8.95 3.07 11.03
N GLY A 68 -9.76 4.11 11.29
CA GLY A 68 -9.62 4.99 12.46
C GLY A 68 -9.70 6.48 12.14
N LYS A 69 -8.92 7.29 12.86
CA LYS A 69 -8.82 8.73 12.61
C LYS A 69 -8.10 8.95 11.28
N VAL A 70 -8.62 9.81 10.42
CA VAL A 70 -7.98 10.09 9.13
C VAL A 70 -6.91 11.15 9.27
N VAL A 71 -5.78 10.89 8.64
CA VAL A 71 -4.72 11.87 8.40
C VAL A 71 -4.39 11.90 6.91
N GLU A 72 -3.89 13.04 6.44
CA GLU A 72 -3.30 13.17 5.11
C GLU A 72 -1.82 12.79 5.17
N ILE A 73 -1.36 11.98 4.22
CA ILE A 73 0.00 11.49 4.10
C ILE A 73 0.67 12.15 2.89
N VAL A 74 1.81 12.78 3.11
CA VAL A 74 2.60 13.43 2.05
C VAL A 74 4.03 12.87 2.09
N PRO A 75 4.48 12.09 1.09
CA PRO A 75 5.86 11.61 1.08
C PRO A 75 6.85 12.79 1.01
N VAL A 76 7.98 12.66 1.69
CA VAL A 76 9.07 13.65 1.64
C VAL A 76 10.05 13.23 0.55
N PHE A 77 10.03 13.95 -0.57
CA PHE A 77 10.92 13.75 -1.72
C PHE A 77 12.33 14.29 -1.42
N SER A 78 13.06 13.60 -0.56
CA SER A 78 14.45 13.93 -0.22
C SER A 78 15.47 13.14 -1.04
N ASP A 79 15.03 12.05 -1.68
CA ASP A 79 15.78 11.21 -2.62
C ASP A 79 14.82 10.45 -3.57
N LYS A 80 15.34 9.72 -4.56
CA LYS A 80 14.56 8.86 -5.48
C LYS A 80 13.94 7.62 -4.80
N SER A 81 13.64 7.68 -3.49
CA SER A 81 13.11 6.53 -2.73
C SER A 81 11.58 6.52 -2.59
N VAL A 82 10.88 7.41 -3.30
CA VAL A 82 9.42 7.43 -3.31
C VAL A 82 8.91 6.61 -4.50
N CYS A 83 8.03 5.66 -4.23
CA CYS A 83 7.37 4.84 -5.24
C CYS A 83 5.92 4.56 -4.81
N PHE A 84 4.99 4.69 -5.74
CA PHE A 84 3.57 4.42 -5.57
C PHE A 84 3.23 3.14 -6.33
N ILE A 85 2.78 2.11 -5.62
CA ILE A 85 2.33 0.85 -6.23
C ILE A 85 0.83 0.74 -6.05
N PHE A 86 0.10 0.53 -7.16
CA PHE A 86 -1.35 0.36 -7.16
C PHE A 86 -1.81 -0.43 -8.38
N SER A 87 -3.08 -0.79 -8.40
CA SER A 87 -3.77 -1.40 -9.55
C SER A 87 -5.15 -0.76 -9.68
N GLU A 88 -5.53 -0.37 -10.89
CA GLU A 88 -6.89 0.11 -11.18
C GLU A 88 -7.95 -1.02 -11.08
N GLU A 89 -7.50 -2.28 -11.05
CA GLU A 89 -8.35 -3.47 -10.94
C GLU A 89 -8.46 -4.02 -9.52
N VAL A 90 -7.78 -3.41 -8.55
CA VAL A 90 -7.78 -3.83 -7.14
C VAL A 90 -8.03 -2.61 -6.26
N HIS A 91 -9.19 -2.57 -5.62
CA HIS A 91 -9.55 -1.44 -4.77
C HIS A 91 -9.06 -1.63 -3.33
N ASP A 92 -9.07 -2.85 -2.81
CA ASP A 92 -8.44 -3.26 -1.56
C ASP A 92 -7.75 -4.61 -1.75
N PHE A 93 -6.48 -4.74 -1.35
CA PHE A 93 -5.74 -6.00 -1.52
C PHE A 93 -6.42 -7.21 -0.85
N ASN A 94 -7.25 -6.99 0.18
CA ASN A 94 -7.99 -8.07 0.83
C ASN A 94 -9.06 -8.71 -0.07
N GLU A 95 -9.42 -8.10 -1.21
CA GLU A 95 -10.27 -8.70 -2.25
C GLU A 95 -9.70 -10.03 -2.75
N ALA A 96 -8.37 -10.17 -2.75
CA ALA A 96 -7.68 -11.40 -3.12
C ALA A 96 -8.16 -12.63 -2.32
N ILE A 97 -8.56 -12.45 -1.07
CA ILE A 97 -9.04 -13.54 -0.20
C ILE A 97 -10.36 -14.13 -0.74
N ALA A 98 -11.20 -13.30 -1.35
CA ALA A 98 -12.47 -13.72 -1.93
C ALA A 98 -12.31 -14.24 -3.38
N GLU A 99 -11.33 -13.73 -4.11
CA GLU A 99 -11.15 -14.05 -5.54
C GLU A 99 -10.26 -15.26 -5.80
N ILE A 100 -9.31 -15.55 -4.90
CA ILE A 100 -8.38 -16.68 -5.07
C ILE A 100 -9.04 -17.95 -4.51
N THR A 101 -9.26 -18.93 -5.40
CA THR A 101 -9.93 -20.21 -5.04
C THR A 101 -9.18 -21.05 -4.00
N ASP A 102 -7.86 -20.91 -3.90
CA ASP A 102 -7.03 -21.56 -2.88
C ASP A 102 -5.83 -20.66 -2.56
N ILE A 103 -5.88 -20.03 -1.39
CA ILE A 103 -4.87 -19.09 -0.87
C ILE A 103 -3.60 -19.77 -0.37
N GLU A 104 -3.58 -21.10 -0.24
CA GLU A 104 -2.38 -21.84 0.12
C GLU A 104 -1.54 -22.19 -1.13
N ASP A 105 -2.18 -22.21 -2.31
CA ASP A 105 -1.52 -22.41 -3.59
C ASP A 105 -0.83 -21.13 -4.07
N SER A 106 0.51 -21.13 -3.96
CA SER A 106 1.35 -20.00 -4.36
C SER A 106 1.26 -19.69 -5.86
N LYS A 107 0.94 -20.67 -6.71
CA LYS A 107 0.77 -20.44 -8.15
C LYS A 107 -0.49 -19.62 -8.39
N LYS A 108 -1.61 -19.97 -7.75
CA LYS A 108 -2.87 -19.22 -7.90
C LYS A 108 -2.77 -17.78 -7.41
N ILE A 109 -2.05 -17.56 -6.30
CA ILE A 109 -1.78 -16.20 -5.82
C ILE A 109 -0.99 -15.40 -6.87
N LYS A 110 0.07 -16.00 -7.45
CA LYS A 110 0.88 -15.33 -8.48
C LYS A 110 0.09 -15.08 -9.75
N ASP A 111 -0.68 -16.05 -10.22
CA ASP A 111 -1.55 -15.93 -11.39
C ASP A 111 -2.56 -14.77 -11.19
N TRP A 112 -3.12 -14.64 -9.97
CA TRP A 112 -3.98 -13.51 -9.62
C TRP A 112 -3.21 -12.18 -9.68
N LEU A 113 -2.05 -12.07 -9.03
CA LEU A 113 -1.24 -10.84 -9.03
C LEU A 113 -0.84 -10.39 -10.44
N GLU A 114 -0.45 -11.34 -11.29
CA GLU A 114 -0.12 -11.10 -12.70
C GLU A 114 -1.32 -10.59 -13.50
N SER A 115 -2.54 -11.05 -13.17
CA SER A 115 -3.76 -10.62 -13.85
C SER A 115 -4.18 -9.19 -13.52
N LYS A 116 -3.73 -8.62 -12.39
CA LYS A 116 -4.25 -7.35 -11.85
C LYS A 116 -3.56 -6.09 -12.35
N ASN A 117 -2.63 -6.17 -13.30
CA ASN A 117 -2.01 -4.98 -13.92
C ASN A 117 -1.44 -3.96 -12.91
N TYR A 118 -0.81 -4.45 -11.83
CA TYR A 118 -0.14 -3.57 -10.88
C TYR A 118 0.93 -2.74 -11.59
N THR A 119 1.00 -1.46 -11.24
CA THR A 119 1.95 -0.49 -11.78
C THR A 119 2.69 0.20 -10.65
N SER A 120 3.95 0.58 -10.90
CA SER A 120 4.76 1.40 -10.01
C SER A 120 5.10 2.74 -10.66
N LEU A 121 4.87 3.84 -9.95
CA LEU A 121 5.13 5.21 -10.40
C LEU A 121 5.99 5.95 -9.39
N MET A 122 6.81 6.89 -9.88
CA MET A 122 7.66 7.74 -9.02
C MET A 122 6.98 9.07 -8.70
N GLU A 123 6.08 9.53 -9.57
CA GLU A 123 5.39 10.81 -9.45
C GLU A 123 3.92 10.60 -9.11
N PHE A 124 3.44 11.34 -8.11
CA PHE A 124 2.05 11.25 -7.66
C PHE A 124 1.05 11.79 -8.69
N SER A 125 1.51 12.66 -9.61
CA SER A 125 0.70 13.23 -10.69
C SER A 125 0.30 12.20 -11.75
N ASP A 126 1.01 11.08 -11.83
CA ASP A 126 0.83 10.09 -12.89
C ASP A 126 -0.24 9.05 -12.52
N ILE A 127 -0.75 9.09 -11.28
CA ILE A 127 -1.88 8.27 -10.86
C ILE A 127 -3.17 8.87 -11.44
N PRO A 128 -4.08 8.06 -12.03
CA PRO A 128 -5.34 8.55 -12.58
C PRO A 128 -6.11 9.43 -11.59
N HIS A 129 -6.66 10.55 -12.08
CA HIS A 129 -7.30 11.55 -11.22
C HIS A 129 -8.55 11.05 -10.49
N ASP A 130 -9.22 10.05 -11.05
CA ASP A 130 -10.40 9.38 -10.53
C ASP A 130 -10.09 8.08 -9.78
N PHE A 131 -8.81 7.73 -9.62
CA PHE A 131 -8.39 6.57 -8.85
C PHE A 131 -8.85 6.68 -7.39
N ASN A 132 -9.42 5.60 -6.87
CA ASN A 132 -10.01 5.56 -5.54
C ASN A 132 -9.60 4.35 -4.69
N GLY A 133 -8.70 3.49 -5.19
CA GLY A 133 -8.26 2.27 -4.50
C GLY A 133 -7.10 2.44 -3.54
N GLU A 134 -6.60 1.31 -3.04
CA GLU A 134 -5.42 1.22 -2.19
C GLU A 134 -4.14 1.59 -2.97
N ILE A 135 -3.32 2.43 -2.36
CA ILE A 135 -1.98 2.80 -2.82
C ILE A 135 -0.98 2.34 -1.78
N MET A 136 -0.04 1.52 -2.22
CA MET A 136 1.11 1.07 -1.44
C MET A 136 2.26 2.06 -1.66
N LEU A 137 2.41 3.02 -0.73
CA LEU A 137 3.44 4.06 -0.77
C LEU A 137 4.75 3.57 -0.15
N TYR A 138 5.75 3.34 -0.98
CA TYR A 138 7.13 3.15 -0.55
C TYR A 138 7.81 4.50 -0.42
N CYS A 139 8.31 4.84 0.78
CA CYS A 139 9.12 6.02 1.04
C CYS A 139 9.95 5.84 2.31
N LYS A 140 11.00 6.64 2.51
CA LYS A 140 11.74 6.71 3.78
C LYS A 140 11.07 7.59 4.81
N LEU A 141 10.60 8.76 4.38
CA LEU A 141 10.04 9.80 5.21
C LEU A 141 8.71 10.26 4.63
N TYR A 142 7.75 10.54 5.50
CA TYR A 142 6.46 11.11 5.13
C TYR A 142 5.99 12.10 6.18
N ARG A 143 5.24 13.11 5.75
CA ARG A 143 4.56 14.06 6.61
C ARG A 143 3.13 13.61 6.86
N VAL A 144 2.67 13.79 8.09
CA VAL A 144 1.31 13.57 8.54
C VAL A 144 0.65 14.92 8.76
N ILE A 145 -0.39 15.22 7.99
CA ILE A 145 -1.20 16.44 8.14
C ILE A 145 -2.51 16.06 8.83
N LYS A 146 -2.78 16.70 9.96
CA LYS A 146 -4.01 16.50 10.73
C LYS A 146 -5.18 17.08 9.94
N LYS A 147 -6.27 16.32 9.84
CA LYS A 147 -7.52 16.76 9.22
C LYS A 147 -8.53 17.17 10.29
#